data_AF-A0A6J6SQ13-F1
#
_entry.id   AF-A0A6J6SQ13-F1
#
_cell.length_a   1.000
_cell.length_b   1.000
_cell.length_c   1.000
_cell.angle_alpha   90.00
_cell.angle_beta   90.00
_cell.angle_gamma   90.00
#
_symmetry.space_group_name_H-M   'P 1'
#
loop_
_entity.id
_entity.type
_entity.pdbx_description
1 polymer ?
#
loop_
_entity_poly.entity_id
_entity_poly.type
_entity_poly.pdbx_seq_one_letter_code
_entity_poly.pdbx_strand_id
1 'polypeptide(L)'
;MHAGLWRVLTDLFPAISDARVTHTWGGPLGIARDWWASCGFDRNTGLAWAGGYVGDGVATTNLAGRTLTELITGEAMGSSDITSLPWVNHRSPKWEPEPMRWLATNLALRAITSADEIENRTGRPSRRAAFLASKTGH
;
A
#
# COMPACT_ATOMS: atom_id res chain seq x y z
N MET A 1 -12.08 11.04 7.70
CA MET A 1 -11.80 9.62 7.47
C MET A 1 -12.62 8.71 8.39
N HIS A 2 -12.39 8.69 9.71
CA HIS A 2 -13.08 7.77 10.64
C HIS A 2 -14.62 7.83 10.62
N ALA A 3 -15.22 9.02 10.52
CA ALA A 3 -16.67 9.16 10.37
C ALA A 3 -17.21 8.58 9.05
N GLY A 4 -16.40 8.56 7.99
CA GLY A 4 -16.74 7.91 6.72
C GLY A 4 -16.68 6.39 6.83
N LEU A 5 -15.66 5.85 7.50
CA LEU A 5 -15.55 4.42 7.80
C LEU A 5 -16.74 3.92 8.64
N TRP A 6 -17.13 4.68 9.68
CA TRP A 6 -18.27 4.31 10.52
C TRP A 6 -19.57 4.25 9.73
N ARG A 7 -19.83 5.26 8.89
CA ARG A 7 -21.01 5.28 8.02
C ARG A 7 -21.08 4.06 7.11
N VAL A 8 -20.00 3.74 6.39
CA VAL A 8 -19.94 2.54 5.54
C VAL A 8 -20.16 1.27 6.36
N LEU A 9 -19.57 1.19 7.56
CA LEU A 9 -19.71 0.02 8.43
C LEU A 9 -21.16 -0.17 8.89
N THR A 10 -21.86 0.89 9.30
CA THR A 10 -23.28 0.82 9.71
C THR A 10 -24.23 0.62 8.53
N ASP A 11 -23.88 1.13 7.34
CA ASP A 11 -24.64 0.88 6.11
C ASP A 11 -24.57 -0.62 5.73
N LEU A 12 -23.38 -1.24 5.87
CA LEU A 12 -23.18 -2.68 5.63
C LEU A 12 -23.74 -3.56 6.75
N PHE A 13 -23.65 -3.10 8.00
CA PHE A 13 -24.05 -3.83 9.19
C PHE A 13 -24.96 -2.98 10.09
N PRO A 14 -26.26 -2.84 9.76
CA PRO A 14 -27.17 -1.99 10.53
C PRO A 14 -27.29 -2.39 12.01
N ALA A 15 -27.10 -3.68 12.32
CA ALA A 15 -27.21 -4.23 13.68
C ALA A 15 -26.18 -3.66 14.68
N ILE A 16 -25.12 -3.01 14.21
CA ILE A 16 -24.09 -2.41 15.08
C ILE A 16 -24.23 -0.88 15.20
N SER A 17 -25.33 -0.27 14.74
CA SER A 17 -25.51 1.19 14.72
C SER A 17 -25.35 1.85 16.10
N ASP A 18 -25.76 1.15 17.16
CA ASP A 18 -25.72 1.64 18.54
C ASP A 18 -24.45 1.19 19.28
N ALA A 19 -23.55 0.45 18.62
CA ALA A 19 -22.32 -0.03 19.23
C ALA A 19 -21.34 1.13 19.49
N ARG A 20 -20.72 1.12 20.67
CA ARG A 20 -19.70 2.12 21.03
C ARG A 20 -18.36 1.77 20.38
N VAL A 21 -17.83 2.68 19.57
CA VAL A 21 -16.43 2.64 19.12
C VAL A 21 -15.52 3.01 20.31
N THR A 22 -14.68 2.08 20.75
CA THR A 22 -13.77 2.31 21.88
C THR A 22 -12.42 2.88 21.46
N HIS A 23 -11.92 2.50 20.28
CA HIS A 23 -10.62 2.91 19.78
C HIS A 23 -10.67 3.12 18.27
N THR A 24 -9.84 4.06 17.81
CA THR A 24 -9.55 4.28 16.40
C THR A 24 -8.04 4.40 16.23
N TRP A 25 -7.54 3.88 15.14
CA TRP A 25 -6.11 3.97 14.80
C TRP A 25 -5.94 4.12 13.30
N GLY A 26 -4.79 4.67 12.93
CA GLY A 26 -4.33 4.78 11.56
C GLY A 26 -2.81 4.89 11.58
N GLY A 27 -2.20 4.67 10.43
CA GLY A 27 -0.75 4.73 10.31
C GLY A 27 -0.30 4.86 8.87
N PRO A 28 0.97 5.21 8.65
CA PRO A 28 1.54 5.25 7.31
C PRO A 28 1.68 3.84 6.73
N LEU A 29 1.55 3.74 5.41
CA LEU A 29 1.85 2.53 4.64
C LEU A 29 3.22 2.69 3.98
N GLY A 30 4.08 1.68 4.16
CA GLY A 30 5.35 1.60 3.42
C GLY A 30 5.10 1.07 2.02
N ILE A 31 5.17 1.95 1.01
CA ILE A 31 4.91 1.63 -0.39
C ILE A 31 6.17 1.90 -1.21
N ALA A 32 6.61 0.89 -1.95
CA ALA A 32 7.65 1.04 -2.95
C ALA A 32 7.09 1.68 -4.23
N ARG A 33 7.93 2.32 -5.04
CA ARG A 33 7.48 3.07 -6.23
C ARG A 33 6.66 2.22 -7.21
N ASP A 34 7.03 0.96 -7.35
CA ASP A 34 6.40 -0.04 -8.23
C ASP A 34 5.37 -0.91 -7.50
N TRP A 35 5.03 -0.57 -6.25
CA TRP A 35 4.06 -1.30 -5.44
C TRP A 35 4.43 -2.76 -5.20
N TRP A 36 5.72 -3.10 -5.32
CA TRP A 36 6.23 -4.44 -5.04
C TRP A 36 6.84 -4.54 -3.65
N ALA A 37 6.37 -5.52 -2.88
CA ALA A 37 7.07 -5.98 -1.69
C ALA A 37 8.39 -6.64 -2.09
N SER A 38 9.43 -6.46 -1.28
CA SER A 38 10.71 -7.13 -1.50
C SER A 38 11.42 -7.47 -0.19
N CYS A 39 12.26 -8.50 -0.27
CA CYS A 39 13.30 -8.73 0.70
C CYS A 39 14.57 -9.19 -0.01
N GLY A 40 15.70 -9.04 0.64
CA GLY A 40 16.96 -9.50 0.08
C GLY A 40 18.14 -9.29 1.01
N PHE A 41 19.27 -9.84 0.59
CA PHE A 41 20.51 -9.82 1.36
C PHE A 41 21.67 -9.56 0.41
N ASP A 42 22.39 -8.47 0.66
CA ASP A 42 23.61 -8.14 -0.06
C ASP A 42 24.81 -8.75 0.65
N ARG A 43 25.37 -9.82 0.08
CA ARG A 43 26.53 -10.53 0.62
C ARG A 43 27.81 -9.69 0.63
N ASN A 44 27.93 -8.69 -0.23
CA ASN A 44 29.12 -7.85 -0.31
C ASN A 44 29.16 -6.83 0.84
N THR A 45 27.99 -6.31 1.23
CA THR A 45 27.87 -5.31 2.31
C THR A 45 27.44 -5.91 3.65
N GLY A 46 26.91 -7.14 3.66
CA GLY A 46 26.32 -7.77 4.84
C GLY A 46 24.96 -7.18 5.24
N LEU A 47 24.33 -6.37 4.38
CA LEU A 47 23.08 -5.70 4.67
C LEU A 47 21.87 -6.48 4.12
N ALA A 48 20.89 -6.73 4.99
CA ALA A 48 19.59 -7.27 4.61
C ALA A 48 18.53 -6.17 4.57
N TRP A 49 17.51 -6.35 3.73
CA TRP A 49 16.32 -5.51 3.72
C TRP A 49 15.06 -6.36 3.58
N ALA A 50 13.95 -5.83 4.09
CA ALA A 50 12.62 -6.39 3.95
C ALA A 50 11.60 -5.27 4.13
N GLY A 51 10.66 -5.11 3.21
CA GLY A 51 9.65 -4.07 3.32
C GLY A 51 8.86 -3.81 2.05
N GLY A 52 8.14 -2.68 2.07
CA GLY A 52 7.28 -2.29 0.96
C GLY A 52 6.03 -3.15 0.84
N TYR A 53 5.47 -3.65 1.95
CA TYR A 53 4.41 -4.67 1.93
C TYR A 53 3.02 -4.18 1.50
N VAL A 54 2.85 -2.88 1.21
CA VAL A 54 1.64 -2.30 0.57
C VAL A 54 0.29 -2.69 1.25
N GLY A 55 0.31 -3.00 2.55
CA GLY A 55 -0.90 -3.37 3.31
C GLY A 55 -0.98 -4.85 3.71
N ASP A 56 -0.18 -5.73 3.12
CA ASP A 56 -0.17 -7.18 3.41
C ASP A 56 0.91 -7.57 4.44
N GLY A 57 1.43 -6.59 5.19
CA GLY A 57 2.63 -6.74 6.01
C GLY A 57 2.60 -7.86 7.04
N VAL A 58 1.45 -8.19 7.62
CA VAL A 58 1.36 -9.25 8.65
C VAL A 58 1.76 -10.61 8.10
N ALA A 59 1.23 -11.00 6.94
CA ALA A 59 1.57 -12.27 6.32
C ALA A 59 2.95 -12.19 5.63
N THR A 60 3.21 -11.08 4.91
CA THR A 60 4.44 -10.94 4.13
C THR A 60 5.71 -10.85 5.01
N THR A 61 5.62 -10.32 6.22
CA THR A 61 6.77 -10.30 7.17
C THR A 61 7.17 -11.70 7.63
N ASN A 62 6.22 -12.62 7.80
CA ASN A 62 6.53 -14.01 8.10
C ASN A 62 7.33 -14.66 6.97
N LEU A 63 6.86 -14.48 5.73
CA LEU A 63 7.58 -14.96 4.55
C LEU A 63 8.98 -14.33 4.46
N ALA A 64 9.08 -13.02 4.71
CA ALA A 64 10.35 -12.29 4.64
C ALA A 64 11.37 -12.81 5.64
N GLY A 65 10.95 -13.11 6.87
CA GLY A 65 11.83 -13.67 7.90
C GLY A 65 12.41 -15.02 7.49
N ARG A 66 11.60 -15.90 6.90
CA ARG A 66 12.04 -17.21 6.39
C ARG A 66 13.00 -17.05 5.21
N THR A 67 12.65 -16.21 4.24
CA THR A 67 13.52 -15.93 3.09
C THR A 67 14.87 -15.36 3.51
N LEU A 68 14.86 -14.35 4.40
CA LEU A 68 16.10 -13.73 4.88
C LEU A 68 16.96 -14.71 5.67
N THR A 69 16.35 -15.62 6.45
CA THR A 69 17.08 -16.67 7.16
C THR A 69 17.88 -17.51 6.17
N GLU A 70 17.26 -18.05 5.13
CA GLU A 70 17.93 -18.88 4.12
C GLU A 70 19.00 -18.11 3.33
N LEU A 71 18.70 -16.86 2.95
CA LEU A 71 19.67 -16.00 2.27
C LEU A 71 20.91 -15.72 3.14
N ILE A 72 20.73 -15.51 4.44
CA ILE A 72 21.82 -15.21 5.39
C ILE A 72 22.64 -16.48 5.70
N THR A 73 21.98 -17.61 5.96
CA THR A 73 22.68 -18.87 6.34
C THR A 73 23.44 -19.53 5.20
N GLY A 74 23.36 -18.98 3.99
CA GLY A 74 24.24 -19.36 2.88
C GLY A 74 23.61 -20.33 1.89
N GLU A 75 22.29 -20.50 1.90
CA GLU A 75 21.63 -21.22 0.82
C GLU A 75 21.70 -20.39 -0.48
N ALA A 76 21.97 -21.06 -1.60
CA ALA A 76 22.10 -20.39 -2.89
C ALA A 76 20.72 -19.87 -3.33
N MET A 77 20.66 -18.68 -3.93
CA MET A 77 19.38 -18.18 -4.46
C MET A 77 18.81 -19.17 -5.48
N GLY A 78 17.57 -19.62 -5.25
CA GLY A 78 16.92 -20.63 -6.08
C GLY A 78 17.21 -22.08 -5.67
N SER A 79 17.92 -22.32 -4.55
CA SER A 79 18.05 -23.66 -3.97
C SER A 79 16.77 -24.14 -3.28
N SER A 80 15.86 -23.21 -2.98
CA SER A 80 14.59 -23.48 -2.31
C SER A 80 13.43 -22.77 -3.02
N ASP A 81 12.22 -23.29 -2.81
CA ASP A 81 11.00 -22.69 -3.33
C ASP A 81 10.84 -21.24 -2.88
N ILE A 82 11.24 -20.92 -1.64
CA ILE A 82 11.07 -19.58 -1.08
C ILE A 82 12.12 -18.58 -1.57
N THR A 83 13.36 -19.02 -1.87
CA THR A 83 14.41 -18.15 -2.42
C THR A 83 14.33 -17.96 -3.93
N SER A 84 13.54 -18.80 -4.62
CA SER A 84 13.25 -18.65 -6.06
C SER A 84 12.09 -17.67 -6.36
N LEU A 85 11.38 -17.20 -5.34
CA LEU A 85 10.26 -16.29 -5.51
C LEU A 85 10.72 -14.94 -6.12
N PRO A 86 9.92 -14.32 -7.01
CA PRO A 86 10.32 -13.13 -7.79
C PRO A 86 10.55 -11.87 -6.94
N TRP A 87 10.08 -11.86 -5.70
CA TRP A 87 10.29 -10.75 -4.77
C TRP A 87 11.69 -10.71 -4.13
N VAL A 88 12.43 -11.83 -4.23
CA VAL A 88 13.77 -11.97 -3.64
C VAL A 88 14.77 -11.13 -4.43
N ASN A 89 15.51 -10.29 -3.71
CA ASN A 89 16.45 -9.33 -4.28
C ASN A 89 15.82 -8.35 -5.29
N HIS A 90 14.49 -8.24 -5.33
CA HIS A 90 13.82 -7.22 -6.13
C HIS A 90 14.24 -5.83 -5.65
N ARG A 91 14.55 -4.95 -6.60
CA ARG A 91 14.96 -3.56 -6.35
C ARG A 91 13.97 -2.63 -7.02
N SER A 92 13.05 -2.11 -6.23
CA SER A 92 12.13 -1.09 -6.70
C SER A 92 12.86 0.16 -7.16
N PRO A 93 12.39 0.85 -8.22
CA PRO A 93 13.02 2.08 -8.66
C PRO A 93 12.90 3.16 -7.58
N LYS A 94 13.86 4.09 -7.58
CA LYS A 94 13.87 5.19 -6.61
C LYS A 94 12.67 6.11 -6.83
N TRP A 95 12.09 6.57 -5.73
CA TRP A 95 11.15 7.69 -5.74
C TRP A 95 11.77 8.94 -6.37
N GLU A 96 10.94 9.82 -6.93
CA GLU A 96 11.37 11.11 -7.47
C GLU A 96 12.16 11.87 -6.39
N PRO A 97 13.21 12.60 -6.78
CA PRO A 97 13.97 13.39 -5.83
C PRO A 97 13.10 14.51 -5.24
N GLU A 98 13.39 14.87 -3.99
CA GLU A 98 12.75 16.01 -3.34
C GLU A 98 13.27 17.33 -3.92
N PRO A 99 12.43 18.37 -4.08
CA PRO A 99 11.07 18.53 -3.55
C PRO A 99 9.94 18.11 -4.50
N MET A 100 10.25 17.54 -5.67
CA MET A 100 9.24 17.23 -6.68
C MET A 100 8.23 16.19 -6.18
N ARG A 101 8.69 15.17 -5.46
CA ARG A 101 7.81 14.17 -4.86
C ARG A 101 6.84 14.81 -3.87
N TRP A 102 7.34 15.60 -2.92
CA TRP A 102 6.48 16.33 -1.99
C TRP A 102 5.43 17.17 -2.70
N LEU A 103 5.83 17.94 -3.72
CA LEU A 103 4.90 18.80 -4.45
C LEU A 103 3.82 17.98 -5.16
N ALA A 104 4.22 16.91 -5.85
CA ALA A 104 3.30 16.03 -6.56
C ALA A 104 2.30 15.34 -5.60
N THR A 105 2.79 14.77 -4.49
CA THR A 105 1.94 14.12 -3.49
C THR A 105 0.93 15.10 -2.87
N ASN A 106 1.37 16.30 -2.49
CA ASN A 106 0.47 17.30 -1.91
C ASN A 106 -0.55 17.83 -2.92
N LEU A 107 -0.15 18.02 -4.18
CA LEU A 107 -1.06 18.45 -5.23
C LEU A 107 -2.12 17.37 -5.51
N ALA A 108 -1.72 16.11 -5.59
CA ALA A 108 -2.62 14.98 -5.76
C ALA A 108 -3.61 14.85 -4.59
N LEU A 109 -3.12 14.95 -3.35
CA LEU A 109 -3.98 14.93 -2.16
C LEU A 109 -5.02 16.07 -2.19
N ARG A 110 -4.60 17.31 -2.49
CA ARG A 110 -5.52 18.46 -2.60
C ARG A 110 -6.56 18.28 -3.69
N ALA A 111 -6.15 17.72 -4.84
CA ALA A 111 -7.06 17.45 -5.94
C ALA A 111 -8.12 16.41 -5.55
N ILE A 112 -7.72 15.30 -4.91
CA ILE A 112 -8.62 14.25 -4.44
C ILE A 112 -9.59 14.80 -3.39
N THR A 113 -9.10 15.50 -2.36
CA THR A 113 -9.98 16.07 -1.32
C THR A 113 -10.97 17.08 -1.89
N SER A 114 -10.55 17.89 -2.87
CA SER A 114 -11.45 18.84 -3.54
C SER A 114 -12.52 18.13 -4.37
N ALA A 115 -12.18 17.00 -4.99
CA ALA A 115 -13.14 16.20 -5.76
C ALA A 115 -14.19 15.57 -4.84
N ASP A 116 -13.76 15.01 -3.71
CA ASP A 116 -14.65 14.43 -2.69
C ASP A 116 -15.61 15.47 -2.08
N GLU A 117 -15.13 16.70 -1.84
CA GLU A 117 -15.98 17.80 -1.34
C GLU A 117 -17.04 18.22 -2.37
N ILE A 118 -16.67 18.27 -3.66
CA ILE A 118 -17.59 18.58 -4.74
C ILE A 118 -18.63 17.47 -4.92
N GLU A 119 -18.22 16.21 -4.86
CA GLU A 119 -19.11 15.05 -4.99
C GLU A 119 -20.10 14.95 -3.82
N ASN A 120 -19.62 15.16 -2.58
CA ASN A 120 -20.48 15.22 -1.40
C ASN A 120 -21.46 16.40 -1.42
N ARG A 121 -21.06 17.56 -1.96
CA ARG A 121 -21.91 18.76 -2.02
C ARG A 121 -22.95 18.71 -3.14
N THR A 122 -22.65 18.01 -4.23
CA THR A 122 -23.51 18.00 -5.43
C THR A 122 -24.36 16.73 -5.56
N GLY A 123 -24.09 15.68 -4.78
CA GLY A 123 -24.86 14.44 -4.79
C GLY A 123 -24.88 13.74 -6.16
N ARG A 124 -23.93 14.09 -7.04
CA ARG A 124 -23.86 13.60 -8.42
C ARG A 124 -22.44 13.09 -8.70
N PRO A 125 -22.29 11.85 -9.20
CA PRO A 125 -20.99 11.35 -9.64
C PRO A 125 -20.37 12.32 -10.63
N SER A 126 -19.09 12.65 -10.44
CA SER A 126 -18.45 13.67 -11.27
C SER A 126 -18.51 13.31 -12.76
N ARG A 127 -18.88 14.26 -13.63
CA ARG A 127 -18.91 14.06 -15.09
C ARG A 127 -17.54 13.64 -15.66
N ARG A 128 -16.45 13.90 -14.91
CA ARG A 128 -15.08 13.48 -15.24
C ARG A 128 -14.83 12.00 -14.92
N ALA A 129 -15.41 11.46 -13.86
CA ALA A 129 -15.39 10.03 -13.56
C ALA A 129 -16.17 9.22 -14.61
N ALA A 130 -17.32 9.71 -15.08
CA ALA A 130 -18.07 9.08 -16.16
C ALA A 130 -17.30 9.07 -17.50
N PHE A 131 -16.55 10.14 -17.78
CA PHE A 131 -15.72 10.23 -18.98
C PHE A 131 -14.49 9.29 -18.93
N LEU A 132 -13.85 9.15 -17.77
CA LEU A 132 -12.75 8.19 -17.57
C LEU A 132 -13.25 6.74 -17.62
N ALA A 133 -14.41 6.43 -17.02
CA ALA A 133 -15.02 5.11 -17.10
C ALA A 133 -15.36 4.70 -18.55
N SER A 134 -15.78 5.64 -19.40
CA SER A 134 -16.01 5.37 -20.83
C SER A 134 -14.73 5.09 -21.64
N LYS A 135 -13.55 5.40 -21.08
CA LYS A 135 -12.23 5.23 -21.71
C LYS A 135 -11.42 4.07 -21.13
N THR A 136 -11.78 3.56 -19.96
CA THR A 136 -11.14 2.41 -19.29
C THR A 136 -12.07 1.18 -19.26
N GLY A 137 -12.92 1.04 -20.27
CA GLY A 137 -13.95 0.01 -20.34
C GLY A 137 -13.45 -1.40 -20.00
N HIS A 138 -14.18 -2.04 -19.09
CA HIS A 138 -14.60 -3.42 -19.28
C HIS A 138 -15.88 -3.43 -20.11
#